data_AF-A0A936AIN6-F1
#
_entry.id   AF-A0A936AIN6-F1
#
_cell.length_a   1.000
_cell.length_b   1.000
_cell.length_c   1.000
_cell.angle_alpha   90.00
_cell.angle_beta   90.00
_cell.angle_gamma   90.00
#
_symmetry.space_group_name_H-M   'P 1'
#
loop_
_entity.id
_entity.type
_entity.pdbx_description
1 polymer ?
#
loop_
_entity_poly.entity_id
_entity_poly.type
_entity_poly.pdbx_seq_one_letter_code
_entity_poly.pdbx_strand_id
1 'polypeptide(L)'
;MAKGIKIIGIETGSLAEELQLESGDRVWTINGKRVRDALDFKFMTSGEEDLTLEVIKAGGEEWEIEVEKDETESWGIDFEPMTPRQCGNDCVFCFIQQNPEGSRASLWVRDEDIRFSFMYGNYSTLSTVTKSETQRIIEQRLTPQYVSVHRRIPICDPTCSAMRRRPTSLPR
;
A
#
# COMPACT_ATOMS: atom_id res chain seq x y z
N MET A 1 -18.58 2.65 -0.85
CA MET A 1 -17.48 2.11 -0.02
C MET A 1 -17.86 2.32 1.42
N ALA A 2 -17.65 1.34 2.30
CA ALA A 2 -17.87 1.54 3.72
C ALA A 2 -16.88 2.57 4.28
N LYS A 3 -17.30 3.34 5.29
CA LYS A 3 -16.42 4.26 6.03
C LYS A 3 -15.43 3.45 6.88
N GLY A 4 -14.14 3.74 6.79
CA GLY A 4 -13.12 3.25 7.72
C GLY A 4 -12.58 1.85 7.43
N ILE A 5 -11.53 1.47 8.17
CA ILE A 5 -10.95 0.13 8.14
C ILE A 5 -11.64 -0.76 9.17
N LYS A 6 -12.01 -1.99 8.77
CA LYS A 6 -12.68 -2.95 9.63
C LYS A 6 -11.71 -3.71 10.54
N ILE A 7 -12.07 -3.80 11.82
CA ILE A 7 -11.46 -4.68 12.81
C ILE A 7 -12.02 -6.09 12.63
N ILE A 8 -11.14 -7.09 12.52
CA ILE A 8 -11.50 -8.51 12.38
C ILE A 8 -11.15 -9.34 13.61
N GLY A 9 -10.25 -8.85 14.46
CA GLY A 9 -9.85 -9.51 15.70
C GLY A 9 -9.32 -8.51 16.73
N ILE A 10 -9.44 -8.90 17.99
CA ILE A 10 -8.94 -8.17 19.16
C ILE A 10 -8.19 -9.20 20.02
N GLU A 11 -6.99 -8.84 20.46
CA GLU A 11 -6.20 -9.66 21.38
C GLU A 11 -6.71 -9.50 22.82
N THR A 12 -6.84 -10.60 23.57
CA THR A 12 -7.28 -10.58 24.97
C THR A 12 -6.25 -9.89 25.86
N GLY A 13 -6.71 -8.99 26.73
CA GLY A 13 -5.87 -8.16 27.59
C GLY A 13 -5.14 -7.04 26.85
N SER A 14 -5.59 -6.69 25.65
CA SER A 14 -5.02 -5.57 24.88
C SER A 14 -5.74 -4.26 25.16
N LEU A 15 -5.06 -3.15 24.85
CA LEU A 15 -5.63 -1.81 24.91
C LEU A 15 -6.97 -1.71 24.16
N ALA A 16 -7.10 -2.37 23.00
CA ALA A 16 -8.34 -2.32 22.25
C ALA A 16 -9.51 -3.04 22.95
N GLU A 17 -9.25 -4.10 23.72
CA GLU A 17 -10.28 -4.73 24.56
C GLU A 17 -10.70 -3.80 25.71
N GLU A 18 -9.75 -3.11 26.34
CA GLU A 18 -10.03 -2.12 27.39
C GLU A 18 -10.87 -0.94 26.89
N LEU A 19 -10.59 -0.49 25.66
CA LEU A 19 -11.37 0.52 24.93
C LEU A 19 -12.71 0.00 24.39
N GLN A 20 -13.07 -1.26 24.69
CA GLN A 20 -14.32 -1.90 24.25
C GLN A 20 -14.48 -1.92 22.73
N LEU A 21 -13.36 -2.02 22.00
CA LEU A 21 -13.37 -2.28 20.57
C LEU A 21 -13.65 -3.77 20.33
N GLU A 22 -14.40 -4.05 19.28
CA GLU A 22 -14.84 -5.41 18.97
C GLU A 22 -14.64 -5.75 17.48
N SER A 23 -14.57 -7.04 17.18
CA SER A 23 -14.57 -7.51 15.80
C SER A 23 -15.87 -7.08 15.10
N GLY A 24 -15.75 -6.42 13.96
CA GLY A 24 -16.88 -5.82 13.24
C GLY A 24 -16.87 -4.30 13.24
N ASP A 25 -16.22 -3.69 14.23
CA ASP A 25 -16.07 -2.24 14.33
C ASP A 25 -15.18 -1.69 13.22
N ARG A 26 -15.32 -0.40 12.94
CA ARG A 26 -14.55 0.30 11.90
C ARG A 26 -13.93 1.58 12.42
N VAL A 27 -12.62 1.68 12.34
CA VAL A 27 -11.91 2.93 12.64
C VAL A 27 -12.01 3.86 11.45
N TRP A 28 -12.64 5.03 11.64
CA TRP A 28 -12.93 5.99 10.58
C TRP A 28 -11.92 7.12 10.51
N THR A 29 -11.64 7.77 11.64
CA THR A 29 -10.63 8.82 11.75
C THR A 29 -9.76 8.63 12.99
N ILE A 30 -8.58 9.25 12.94
CA ILE A 30 -7.66 9.41 14.07
C ILE A 30 -7.21 10.87 14.06
N ASN A 31 -7.41 11.59 15.15
CA ASN A 31 -7.09 13.02 15.27
C ASN A 31 -7.70 13.83 14.10
N GLY A 32 -8.95 13.51 13.74
CA GLY A 32 -9.68 14.13 12.62
C GLY A 32 -9.18 13.76 11.21
N LYS A 33 -8.17 12.90 11.08
CA LYS A 33 -7.65 12.43 9.79
C LYS A 33 -8.23 11.08 9.44
N ARG A 34 -8.67 10.93 8.19
CA ARG A 34 -9.31 9.70 7.70
C ARG A 34 -8.34 8.52 7.64
N VAL A 35 -8.74 7.38 8.20
CA VAL A 35 -8.04 6.10 8.08
C VAL A 35 -8.58 5.31 6.90
N ARG A 36 -7.71 4.96 5.95
CA ARG A 36 -8.09 4.17 4.76
C ARG A 36 -7.72 2.71 4.86
N ASP A 37 -6.60 2.40 5.49
CA ASP A 37 -6.03 1.07 5.60
C ASP A 37 -5.14 0.93 6.85
N ALA A 38 -4.62 -0.28 7.11
CA ALA A 38 -3.85 -0.57 8.32
C ALA A 38 -2.53 0.19 8.36
N LEU A 39 -1.99 0.57 7.19
CA LEU A 39 -0.80 1.40 7.08
C LEU A 39 -1.09 2.83 7.55
N ASP A 40 -2.24 3.41 7.20
CA ASP A 40 -2.66 4.71 7.75
C ASP A 40 -2.81 4.65 9.26
N PHE A 41 -3.49 3.63 9.78
CA PHE A 41 -3.66 3.46 11.23
C PHE A 41 -2.30 3.47 11.93
N LYS A 42 -1.40 2.59 11.50
CA LYS A 42 -0.05 2.49 12.06
C LYS A 42 0.71 3.82 11.95
N PHE A 43 0.63 4.50 10.81
CA PHE A 43 1.30 5.79 10.61
C PHE A 43 0.76 6.89 11.52
N MET A 44 -0.55 6.94 11.75
CA MET A 44 -1.21 7.98 12.55
C MET A 44 -1.11 7.75 14.05
N THR A 45 -0.90 6.51 14.51
CA THR A 45 -0.76 6.21 15.94
C THR A 45 0.69 6.02 16.40
N SER A 46 1.66 6.02 15.50
CA SER A 46 3.05 5.76 15.89
C SER A 46 3.69 7.02 16.48
N GLY A 47 4.11 6.97 17.75
CA GLY A 47 4.77 8.07 18.45
C GLY A 47 3.83 9.19 18.89
N GLU A 48 2.52 8.89 18.99
CA GLU A 48 1.51 9.78 19.55
C GLU A 48 0.99 9.14 20.85
N GLU A 49 0.93 9.93 21.93
CA GLU A 49 0.46 9.48 23.24
C GLU A 49 -1.04 9.78 23.42
N ASP A 50 -1.49 10.92 22.90
CA ASP A 50 -2.89 11.37 22.95
C ASP A 50 -3.56 11.23 21.57
N LEU A 51 -4.62 10.41 21.51
CA LEU A 51 -5.32 10.10 20.28
C LEU A 51 -6.83 10.21 20.46
N THR A 52 -7.51 10.80 19.47
CA THR A 52 -8.96 10.78 19.36
C THR A 52 -9.35 9.86 18.21
N LEU A 53 -9.97 8.73 18.52
CA LEU A 53 -10.47 7.76 17.55
C LEU A 53 -11.96 7.98 17.29
N GLU A 54 -12.35 8.13 16.03
CA GLU A 54 -13.75 7.97 15.64
C GLU A 54 -13.97 6.55 15.12
N VAL A 55 -14.83 5.80 15.80
CA VAL A 55 -15.13 4.38 15.52
C VAL A 55 -16.60 4.21 15.19
N ILE A 56 -16.89 3.45 14.15
CA ILE A 56 -18.25 3.02 13.81
C ILE A 56 -18.41 1.59 14.32
N LYS A 57 -19.21 1.40 15.36
CA LYS A 57 -19.49 0.09 15.94
C LYS A 57 -20.17 -0.82 14.92
N ALA A 58 -20.07 -2.14 15.10
CA ALA A 58 -20.73 -3.12 14.23
C ALA A 58 -22.25 -2.88 14.08
N GLY A 59 -22.91 -2.34 15.11
CA GLY A 59 -24.33 -1.96 15.11
C GLY A 59 -24.66 -0.65 14.37
N GLY A 60 -23.64 0.11 13.95
CA GLY A 60 -23.77 1.37 13.22
C GLY A 60 -23.71 2.63 14.09
N GLU A 61 -23.55 2.50 15.41
CA GLU A 61 -23.30 3.64 16.30
C GLU A 61 -21.92 4.25 16.02
N GLU A 62 -21.83 5.57 16.03
CA GLU A 62 -20.57 6.30 15.91
C GLU A 62 -20.10 6.69 17.31
N TRP A 63 -18.89 6.28 17.69
CA TRP A 63 -18.24 6.53 18.97
C TRP A 63 -17.01 7.41 18.75
N GLU A 64 -16.79 8.35 19.66
CA GLU A 64 -15.55 9.12 19.77
C GLU A 64 -14.84 8.67 21.05
N ILE A 65 -13.60 8.22 20.93
CA ILE A 65 -12.84 7.62 22.02
C ILE A 65 -11.54 8.40 22.16
N GLU A 66 -11.35 9.03 23.31
CA GLU A 66 -10.07 9.61 23.73
C GLU A 66 -9.20 8.48 24.30
N VAL A 67 -7.98 8.36 23.78
CA VAL A 67 -7.03 7.31 24.14
C VAL A 67 -5.73 7.99 24.56
N GLU A 68 -5.32 7.73 25.80
CA GLU A 68 -3.99 8.02 26.32
C GLU A 68 -3.21 6.70 26.34
N LYS A 69 -2.03 6.68 25.74
CA LYS A 69 -1.29 5.44 25.48
C LYS A 69 0.21 5.68 25.54
N ASP A 70 0.96 4.72 26.09
CA ASP A 70 2.42 4.71 26.00
C ASP A 70 2.90 4.47 24.56
N GLU A 71 3.97 5.14 24.13
CA GLU A 71 4.55 4.99 22.76
C GLU A 71 4.84 3.52 22.36
N THR A 72 5.17 2.69 23.34
CA THR A 72 5.57 1.28 23.13
C THR A 72 4.44 0.28 23.28
N GLU A 73 3.28 0.71 23.77
CA GLU A 73 2.16 -0.18 24.03
C GLU A 73 1.56 -0.70 22.70
N SER A 74 1.06 -1.93 22.70
CA SER A 74 0.41 -2.51 21.52
C SER A 74 -1.09 -2.22 21.55
N TRP A 75 -1.68 -1.99 20.37
CA TRP A 75 -3.13 -1.88 20.25
C TRP A 75 -3.85 -3.22 20.42
N GLY A 76 -3.21 -4.32 20.02
CA GLY A 76 -3.85 -5.65 19.97
C GLY A 76 -5.03 -5.74 18.98
N ILE A 77 -4.97 -4.98 17.88
CA ILE A 77 -6.02 -4.95 16.85
C ILE A 77 -5.53 -5.70 15.60
N ASP A 78 -6.35 -6.65 15.13
CA ASP A 78 -6.23 -7.24 13.81
C ASP A 78 -7.21 -6.57 12.85
N PHE A 79 -6.68 -5.97 11.78
CA PHE A 79 -7.48 -5.35 10.73
C PHE A 79 -7.72 -6.27 9.53
N GLU A 80 -8.77 -5.98 8.76
CA GLU A 80 -9.00 -6.64 7.48
C GLU A 80 -7.79 -6.52 6.54
N PRO A 81 -7.45 -7.60 5.80
CA PRO A 81 -6.27 -7.60 4.96
C PRO A 81 -6.41 -6.57 3.83
N MET A 82 -5.35 -5.82 3.60
CA MET A 82 -5.29 -4.86 2.50
C MET A 82 -5.36 -5.61 1.17
N THR A 83 -6.27 -5.20 0.29
CA THR A 83 -6.29 -5.72 -1.08
C THR A 83 -5.22 -5.00 -1.90
N PRO A 84 -4.31 -5.73 -2.57
CA PRO A 84 -3.31 -5.13 -3.44
C PRO A 84 -3.98 -4.40 -4.61
N ARG A 85 -3.53 -3.18 -4.85
CA ARG A 85 -3.85 -2.46 -6.08
C ARG A 85 -3.40 -3.29 -7.29
N GLN A 86 -4.30 -3.42 -8.27
CA GLN A 86 -4.00 -4.15 -9.50
C GLN A 86 -3.21 -3.29 -10.48
N CYS A 87 -2.14 -3.85 -11.03
CA CYS A 87 -1.37 -3.27 -12.12
C CYS A 87 -2.25 -2.95 -13.33
N GLY A 88 -2.20 -1.70 -13.79
CA GLY A 88 -2.92 -1.24 -14.98
C GLY A 88 -2.14 -1.42 -16.29
N ASN A 89 -0.93 -1.97 -16.24
CA ASN A 89 -0.09 -2.12 -17.44
C ASN A 89 -0.51 -3.33 -18.29
N ASP A 90 -0.40 -3.15 -19.61
CA ASP A 90 -0.54 -4.21 -20.61
C ASP A 90 0.83 -4.50 -21.24
N CYS A 91 1.72 -5.09 -20.42
CA CYS A 91 3.09 -5.37 -20.81
C CYS A 91 3.17 -6.62 -21.68
N VAL A 92 3.83 -6.55 -22.84
CA VAL A 92 4.16 -7.72 -23.68
C VAL A 92 4.92 -8.84 -22.94
N PHE A 93 5.57 -8.49 -21.83
CA PHE A 93 6.34 -9.40 -20.98
C PHE A 93 5.65 -9.68 -19.63
N CYS A 94 4.35 -9.43 -19.49
CA CYS A 94 3.64 -9.63 -18.23
C CYS A 94 3.60 -11.13 -17.86
N PHE A 95 4.35 -11.53 -16.82
CA PHE A 95 4.36 -12.91 -16.34
C PHE A 95 2.97 -13.41 -15.95
N ILE A 96 2.13 -12.53 -15.37
CA ILE A 96 0.77 -12.88 -14.98
C ILE A 96 -0.11 -13.20 -16.19
N GLN A 97 0.07 -12.51 -17.32
CA GLN A 97 -0.65 -12.82 -18.57
C GLN A 97 -0.14 -14.10 -19.24
N GLN A 98 1.07 -14.55 -18.92
CA GLN A 98 1.66 -15.77 -19.47
C GLN A 98 1.27 -17.03 -18.67
N ASN A 99 0.48 -16.89 -17.61
CA ASN A 99 -0.03 -18.04 -16.88
C ASN A 99 -0.92 -18.94 -17.77
N PRO A 100 -0.84 -20.27 -17.63
CA PRO A 100 -1.69 -21.18 -18.39
C PRO A 100 -3.16 -21.08 -17.98
N GLU A 101 -4.05 -21.41 -18.90
CA GLU A 101 -5.49 -21.48 -18.63
C GLU A 101 -5.78 -22.48 -17.49
N GLY A 102 -6.77 -22.16 -16.65
CA GLY A 102 -7.09 -22.96 -15.46
C GLY A 102 -6.16 -22.74 -14.25
N SER A 103 -5.19 -21.84 -14.35
CA SER A 103 -4.36 -21.44 -13.19
C SER A 103 -5.21 -20.91 -12.03
N ARG A 104 -4.76 -21.16 -10.79
CA ARG A 104 -5.43 -20.71 -9.56
C ARG A 104 -5.67 -19.19 -9.60
N ALA A 105 -6.82 -18.74 -9.12
CA ALA A 105 -7.22 -17.32 -9.12
C ALA A 105 -6.15 -16.39 -8.51
N SER A 106 -5.47 -16.83 -7.46
CA SER A 106 -4.40 -16.06 -6.81
C SER A 106 -3.18 -15.79 -7.71
N LEU A 107 -2.93 -16.63 -8.72
CA LEU A 107 -1.83 -16.43 -9.68
C LEU A 107 -2.14 -15.34 -10.71
N TRP A 108 -3.41 -14.94 -10.84
CA TRP A 108 -3.84 -13.90 -11.80
C TRP A 108 -3.83 -12.48 -11.22
N VAL A 109 -3.49 -12.34 -9.94
CA VAL A 109 -3.37 -11.04 -9.27
C VAL A 109 -2.13 -10.33 -9.79
N ARG A 110 -2.32 -9.14 -10.38
CA ARG A 110 -1.21 -8.29 -10.83
C ARG A 110 -0.82 -7.34 -9.71
N ASP A 111 0.22 -7.70 -8.98
CA ASP A 111 0.84 -6.86 -7.97
C ASP A 111 1.44 -5.59 -8.61
N GLU A 112 0.84 -4.43 -8.33
CA GLU A 112 1.54 -3.14 -8.41
C GLU A 112 0.98 -2.18 -7.37
N ASP A 113 1.45 -2.30 -6.12
CA ASP A 113 1.00 -1.47 -5.00
C ASP A 113 2.17 -0.86 -4.22
N ILE A 114 2.17 0.47 -4.12
CA ILE A 114 3.21 1.22 -3.42
C ILE A 114 3.30 0.88 -1.92
N ARG A 115 2.19 0.44 -1.31
CA ARG A 115 2.12 0.07 0.10
C ARG A 115 2.80 -1.27 0.34
N PHE A 116 2.57 -2.23 -0.56
CA PHE A 116 3.18 -3.55 -0.50
C PHE A 116 4.67 -3.52 -0.84
N SER A 117 5.09 -2.61 -1.74
CA SER A 117 6.50 -2.32 -1.96
C SER A 117 7.20 -1.91 -0.65
N PHE A 118 6.63 -0.96 0.08
CA PHE A 118 7.19 -0.52 1.36
C PHE A 118 7.15 -1.61 2.45
N MET A 119 6.00 -2.28 2.64
CA MET A 119 5.81 -3.20 3.76
C MET A 119 6.49 -4.56 3.57
N TYR A 120 6.52 -5.07 2.33
CA TYR A 120 6.93 -6.45 2.03
C TYR A 120 8.06 -6.55 1.00
N GLY A 121 8.50 -5.44 0.45
CA GLY A 121 9.58 -5.44 -0.55
C GLY A 121 9.13 -5.83 -1.96
N ASN A 122 7.84 -5.76 -2.25
CA ASN A 122 7.31 -6.07 -3.57
C ASN A 122 7.81 -5.06 -4.62
N TYR A 123 8.15 -5.53 -5.81
CA TYR A 123 8.66 -4.66 -6.86
C TYR A 123 7.52 -3.99 -7.62
N SER A 124 7.55 -2.66 -7.68
CA SER A 124 6.64 -1.85 -8.51
C SER A 124 7.40 -1.28 -9.71
N THR A 125 6.70 -1.00 -10.82
CA THR A 125 7.31 -0.25 -11.93
C THR A 125 7.13 1.26 -11.78
N LEU A 126 6.26 1.69 -10.86
CA LEU A 126 5.80 3.08 -10.67
C LEU A 126 5.19 3.73 -11.92
N SER A 127 5.00 2.99 -13.01
CA SER A 127 4.54 3.55 -14.29
C SER A 127 3.07 3.97 -14.27
N THR A 128 2.27 3.33 -13.42
CA THR A 128 0.83 3.64 -13.26
C THR A 128 0.54 4.37 -11.94
N VAL A 129 1.56 4.85 -11.22
CA VAL A 129 1.35 5.53 -9.94
C VAL A 129 0.55 6.83 -10.13
N THR A 130 -0.50 7.00 -9.34
CA THR A 130 -1.34 8.19 -9.38
C THR A 130 -0.70 9.34 -8.59
N LYS A 131 -1.11 10.58 -8.88
CA LYS A 131 -0.63 11.74 -8.12
C LYS A 131 -0.92 11.62 -6.61
N SER A 132 -2.09 11.08 -6.25
CA SER A 132 -2.46 10.85 -4.85
C SER A 132 -1.58 9.80 -4.17
N GLU A 133 -1.19 8.74 -4.88
CA GLU A 133 -0.26 7.74 -4.38
C GLU A 133 1.14 8.33 -4.22
N THR A 134 1.62 9.09 -5.22
CA THR A 134 2.91 9.80 -5.12
C THR A 134 2.93 10.75 -3.93
N GLN A 135 1.86 11.51 -3.72
CA GLN A 135 1.72 12.39 -2.57
C GLN A 135 1.76 11.60 -1.26
N ARG A 136 1.05 10.47 -1.20
CA ARG A 136 1.07 9.56 -0.04
C ARG A 136 2.47 9.02 0.26
N ILE A 137 3.26 8.65 -0.76
CA ILE A 137 4.66 8.22 -0.58
C ILE A 137 5.47 9.31 0.12
N ILE A 138 5.28 10.56 -0.28
CA ILE A 138 6.01 11.71 0.27
C ILE A 138 5.55 12.00 1.70
N GLU A 139 4.24 12.15 1.92
CA GLU A 139 3.65 12.50 3.22
C GLU A 139 3.96 11.44 4.29
N GLN A 140 3.82 10.17 3.94
CA GLN A 140 4.03 9.05 4.86
C GLN A 140 5.47 8.51 4.83
N ARG A 141 6.35 9.14 4.04
CA ARG A 141 7.75 8.71 3.84
C ARG A 141 7.87 7.21 3.57
N LEU A 142 7.05 6.68 2.66
CA LEU A 142 7.02 5.26 2.30
C LEU A 142 8.29 4.87 1.54
N THR A 143 9.41 4.73 2.24
CA THR A 143 10.75 4.43 1.73
C THR A 143 11.34 3.30 2.56
N PRO A 144 11.93 2.26 1.94
CA PRO A 144 12.28 2.15 0.52
C PRO A 144 11.10 1.79 -0.39
N GLN A 145 11.17 2.23 -1.65
CA GLN A 145 10.35 1.70 -2.74
C GLN A 145 11.21 0.85 -3.67
N TYR A 146 10.80 -0.39 -3.91
CA TYR A 146 11.53 -1.34 -4.75
C TYR A 146 11.06 -1.19 -6.19
N VAL A 147 11.89 -0.56 -7.03
CA VAL A 147 11.52 -0.21 -8.40
C VAL A 147 12.14 -1.19 -9.38
N SER A 148 11.30 -1.82 -10.21
CA SER A 148 11.73 -2.64 -11.34
C SER A 148 11.66 -1.86 -12.64
N VAL A 149 12.81 -1.65 -13.27
CA VAL A 149 12.93 -0.88 -14.51
C VAL A 149 13.14 -1.81 -15.69
N HIS A 150 12.21 -1.78 -16.64
CA HIS A 150 12.31 -2.52 -17.89
C HIS A 150 12.38 -1.54 -19.07
N ARG A 151 13.32 -1.77 -19.98
CA ARG A 151 13.46 -0.97 -21.20
C ARG A 151 13.10 -1.79 -22.43
N ARG A 152 12.15 -1.30 -23.23
CA ARG A 152 11.97 -1.79 -24.61
C ARG A 152 13.01 -1.10 -25.50
N ILE A 153 13.88 -1.86 -26.13
CA ILE A 153 14.75 -1.36 -27.20
C ILE A 153 13.85 -1.27 -28.45
N PRO A 154 13.56 -0.09 -29.01
CA PRO A 154 12.89 -0.03 -30.30
C PRO A 154 13.79 -0.76 -31.31
N ILE A 155 13.19 -1.61 -32.15
CA ILE A 155 13.88 -2.09 -33.34
C ILE A 155 14.25 -0.84 -34.12
N CYS A 156 15.54 -0.47 -34.14
CA CYS A 156 16.03 0.52 -35.08
C CYS A 156 15.70 -0.04 -36.45
N ASP A 157 14.78 0.60 -37.15
CA ASP A 157 14.68 0.45 -38.59
C ASP A 157 16.09 0.69 -39.16
N PRO A 158 16.67 -0.23 -39.94
CA PRO A 158 17.99 -0.02 -40.54
C PRO A 158 18.06 1.22 -41.44
N THR A 159 16.92 1.83 -41.78
CA THR A 159 16.85 3.13 -42.48
C THR A 159 16.94 4.36 -41.57
N CYS A 160 16.92 4.21 -40.24
CA CYS A 160 17.02 5.33 -39.29
C CYS A 160 18.46 5.87 -39.26
N SER A 161 18.73 6.86 -40.12
CA SER A 161 20.05 7.47 -40.35
C SER A 161 20.62 8.29 -39.18
N ALA A 162 19.94 8.34 -38.03
CA ALA A 162 20.24 9.28 -36.95
C ALA A 162 21.25 8.77 -35.89
N MET A 163 21.70 7.51 -35.95
CA MET A 163 22.76 7.00 -35.07
C MET A 163 23.86 6.28 -35.86
N ARG A 164 24.54 7.01 -36.74
CA ARG A 164 25.90 6.62 -37.12
C ARG A 164 26.77 6.75 -35.89
N ARG A 165 27.18 5.63 -35.30
CA ARG A 165 28.24 5.58 -34.29
C ARG A 165 29.43 6.37 -34.85
N ARG A 166 29.83 7.47 -34.20
CA ARG A 166 31.16 8.04 -34.49
C ARG A 166 32.18 6.95 -34.18
N PRO A 167 33.13 6.65 -35.08
CA PRO A 167 34.24 5.80 -34.70
C PRO A 167 35.00 6.54 -33.59
N THR A 168 35.00 5.97 -32.40
CA THR A 168 35.95 6.33 -31.35
C THR A 168 37.33 5.89 -31.82
N SER A 169 38.02 6.76 -32.57
CA SER A 169 39.47 6.69 -32.65
C SER A 169 40.01 7.13 -31.28
N LEU A 170 40.33 6.17 -30.42
CA LEU A 170 41.24 6.45 -29.31
C LEU A 170 42.64 6.70 -29.89
N PRO A 171 43.30 7.83 -29.58
CA PRO A 171 44.72 7.95 -29.85
C PRO A 171 45.50 7.00 -28.92
N ARG A 172 46.49 6.31 -29.49
CA ARG A 172 47.50 5.54 -28.74
C ARG A 172 48.45 6.49 -28.00
#